data_AF-A0A1H6VAP7-F1
#
_entry.id   AF-A0A1H6VAP7-F1
#
_cell.length_a   1.000
_cell.length_b   1.000
_cell.length_c   1.000
_cell.angle_alpha   90.00
_cell.angle_beta   90.00
_cell.angle_gamma   90.00
#
_symmetry.space_group_name_H-M   'P 1'
#
loop_
_entity.id
_entity.type
_entity.pdbx_description
1 polymer ?
#
loop_
_entity_poly.entity_id
_entity_poly.type
_entity_poly.pdbx_seq_one_letter_code
_entity_poly.pdbx_strand_id
1 'polypeptide(L)' 'MQHTHHERTFEDSGKHFVAILNEQPDGLLSVTVRLPDGTLRVVPGEHFDSEDRAMAAASSFAHELVGSC' A
#
# COMPACT_ATOMS: atom_id res chain seq x y z
N MET A 1 0.89 -19.17 12.69
CA MET A 1 0.11 -18.56 11.60
C MET A 1 1.10 -17.79 10.75
N GLN A 2 1.23 -18.14 9.47
CA GLN A 2 2.12 -17.40 8.56
C GLN A 2 1.39 -16.09 8.25
N HIS A 3 1.91 -14.97 8.72
CA HIS A 3 1.44 -13.68 8.25
C HIS A 3 1.90 -13.57 6.80
N THR A 4 0.96 -13.73 5.85
CA THR A 4 1.25 -13.59 4.43
C THR A 4 1.44 -12.10 4.17
N HIS A 5 2.70 -11.67 4.14
CA HIS A 5 3.03 -10.32 3.69
C HIS A 5 3.24 -10.40 2.18
N HIS A 6 2.38 -9.74 1.41
CA HIS A 6 2.51 -9.67 -0.04
C HIS A 6 3.07 -8.31 -0.41
N GLU A 7 4.29 -8.28 -0.93
CA GLU A 7 4.91 -7.06 -1.42
C GLU A 7 4.68 -6.94 -2.93
N ARG A 8 4.11 -5.83 -3.39
CA ARG A 8 3.99 -5.50 -4.81
C ARG A 8 4.63 -4.16 -5.11
N THR A 9 5.49 -4.15 -6.11
CA THR A 9 6.08 -2.92 -6.64
C THR A 9 5.15 -2.31 -7.68
N PHE A 10 4.99 -0.99 -7.66
CA PHE A 10 4.25 -0.25 -8.68
C PHE A 10 4.95 1.07 -9.00
N GLU A 11 4.64 1.64 -10.15
CA GLU A 11 5.16 2.93 -10.59
C GLU A 11 4.03 3.96 -10.63
N ASP A 12 4.25 5.13 -10.05
CA ASP A 12 3.38 6.29 -10.18
C ASP A 12 4.21 7.52 -10.54
N SER A 13 3.79 8.27 -11.56
CA SER A 13 4.43 9.53 -11.97
C SER A 13 5.96 9.43 -12.20
N GLY A 14 6.45 8.29 -12.71
CA GLY A 14 7.87 8.03 -12.93
C GLY A 14 8.68 7.69 -11.67
N LYS A 15 8.01 7.42 -10.55
CA LYS A 15 8.61 7.01 -9.27
C LYS A 15 8.17 5.59 -8.91
N HIS A 16 9.08 4.83 -8.30
CA HIS A 16 8.79 3.46 -7.86
C HIS A 16 8.37 3.42 -6.39
N PHE A 17 7.31 2.68 -6.13
CA PHE A 17 6.74 2.47 -4.80
C PHE A 17 6.62 0.97 -4.52
N VAL A 18 6.54 0.61 -3.25
CA VAL A 18 6.26 -0.76 -2.82
C VAL A 18 5.03 -0.76 -1.93
N ALA A 19 3.96 -1.43 -2.33
CA ALA A 19 2.83 -1.74 -1.47
C ALA A 19 3.12 -3.02 -0.70
N ILE A 20 2.99 -2.95 0.62
CA ILE A 20 3.13 -4.09 1.54
C ILE A 20 1.73 -4.38 2.08
N LEU A 21 1.15 -5.46 1.59
CA LEU A 21 -0.15 -5.98 1.99
C LEU A 21 0.04 -6.87 3.21
N ASN A 22 -0.67 -6.58 4.30
CA ASN A 22 -0.66 -7.39 5.51
C ASN A 22 -2.07 -7.88 5.80
N GLU A 23 -2.24 -9.20 5.77
CA GLU A 23 -3.46 -9.87 6.25
C GLU A 23 -3.57 -9.75 7.76
N GLN A 24 -4.72 -9.25 8.21
CA GLN A 24 -5.05 -9.12 9.61
C GLN A 24 -5.90 -10.32 10.09
N PRO A 25 -5.95 -10.57 11.42
CA PRO A 25 -6.71 -11.69 11.98
C PRO A 25 -8.22 -11.63 11.75
N ASP A 26 -8.76 -10.46 11.41
CA ASP A 26 -10.16 -10.23 11.07
C ASP A 26 -10.51 -10.63 9.62
N GLY A 27 -9.53 -11.09 8.85
CA GLY A 27 -9.68 -11.43 7.44
C GLY A 27 -9.60 -10.24 6.49
N LEU A 28 -9.29 -9.05 7.01
CA LEU A 28 -9.11 -7.84 6.21
C LEU A 28 -7.63 -7.58 5.94
N LEU A 29 -7.36 -6.79 4.92
CA LEU A 29 -6.01 -6.40 4.51
C LEU A 29 -5.73 -4.97 4.96
N SER A 30 -4.50 -4.74 5.40
CA SER A 30 -3.94 -3.40 5.57
C SER A 30 -2.80 -3.18 4.58
N VAL A 31 -2.60 -1.92 4.17
CA VAL A 31 -1.53 -1.53 3.24
C VAL A 31 -0.57 -0.57 3.90
N THR A 32 0.71 -0.86 3.71
CA THR A 32 1.79 0.11 3.93
C THR A 32 2.47 0.40 2.60
N VAL A 33 2.63 1.67 2.25
CA VAL A 33 3.36 2.10 1.05
C VAL A 33 4.78 2.51 1.45
N ARG A 34 5.79 1.91 0.81
CA ARG A 34 7.16 2.39 0.81
C ARG A 34 7.33 3.40 -0.32
N LEU A 35 7.65 4.63 0.07
CA LEU A 35 7.97 5.73 -0.81
C LEU A 35 9.39 5.58 -1.40
N PRO A 36 9.71 6.30 -2.50
CA PRO A 36 11.03 6.24 -3.14
C PRO A 36 12.17 6.73 -2.24
N ASP A 37 11.88 7.58 -1.25
CA ASP A 37 12.83 8.06 -0.24
C ASP A 37 13.13 7.01 0.85
N GLY A 38 12.48 5.84 0.78
CA GLY A 38 12.57 4.76 1.77
C GLY A 38 11.59 4.91 2.93
N THR A 39 10.82 6.00 3.00
CA THR A 39 9.81 6.23 4.04
C THR A 39 8.67 5.22 3.90
N LEU A 40 8.24 4.65 5.03
CA LEU A 40 7.05 3.79 5.10
C LEU A 40 5.86 4.62 5.60
N ARG A 41 4.75 4.57 4.86
CA ARG A 41 3.49 5.22 5.24
C ARG A 41 2.37 4.20 5.21
N VAL A 42 1.70 4.05 6.34
CA VAL A 42 0.48 3.24 6.44
C VAL A 42 -0.66 4.03 5.81
N VAL A 43 -1.45 3.38 4.96
CA VAL A 43 -2.67 3.99 4.40
C VAL A 43 -3.71 4.04 5.54
N PRO A 44 -4.12 5.25 5.98
CA PRO A 44 -5.02 5.38 7.12
C PRO A 44 -6.44 4.94 6.75
N GLY A 45 -7.08 4.18 7.65
CA GLY A 45 -8.53 3.96 7.64
C GLY A 45 -9.05 2.78 6.81
N GLU A 46 -8.21 2.02 6.14
CA GLU A 46 -8.72 1.08 5.12
C GLU A 46 -8.36 -0.37 5.44
N HIS A 47 -9.39 -1.08 5.92
CA HIS A 47 -9.43 -2.52 6.00
C HIS A 47 -10.01 -3.03 4.68
N PHE A 48 -9.17 -3.56 3.80
CA PHE A 48 -9.60 -3.99 2.47
C PHE A 48 -10.06 -5.44 2.50
N ASP A 49 -11.11 -5.73 1.75
CA ASP A 49 -11.64 -7.10 1.55
C ASP A 49 -10.86 -7.90 0.49
N SER A 50 -9.95 -7.24 -0.24
CA SER A 50 -9.24 -7.81 -1.38
C SER A 50 -7.93 -7.07 -1.68
N GLU A 51 -6.94 -7.81 -2.18
CA GLU A 51 -5.63 -7.25 -2.55
C GLU A 51 -5.76 -6.19 -3.65
N ASP A 52 -6.70 -6.33 -4.58
CA ASP A 52 -6.88 -5.38 -5.68
C ASP A 52 -7.38 -4.02 -5.19
N ARG A 53 -8.33 -4.00 -4.24
CA ARG A 53 -8.77 -2.74 -3.60
C ARG A 53 -7.66 -2.11 -2.78
N ALA A 54 -6.91 -2.95 -2.05
CA ALA A 54 -5.77 -2.52 -1.27
C ALA A 54 -4.69 -1.86 -2.16
N MET A 55 -4.40 -2.45 -3.32
CA MET A 55 -3.47 -1.89 -4.31
C MET A 55 -3.99 -0.61 -4.96
N ALA A 56 -5.29 -0.52 -5.26
CA ALA A 56 -5.89 0.69 -5.80
C ALA A 56 -5.73 1.86 -4.81
N ALA A 57 -6.03 1.62 -3.54
CA ALA A 57 -5.83 2.62 -2.48
C ALA A 57 -4.36 2.96 -2.25
N ALA A 58 -3.46 1.97 -2.26
CA ALA A 58 -2.02 2.20 -2.19
C ALA A 58 -1.54 3.17 -3.28
N SER A 59 -2.04 2.97 -4.50
CA SER A 59 -1.68 3.77 -5.66
C SER A 59 -2.25 5.19 -5.56
N SER A 60 -3.54 5.32 -5.20
CA SER A 60 -4.15 6.63 -4.97
C SER A 60 -3.46 7.41 -3.86
N PHE A 61 -3.17 6.76 -2.73
CA PHE A 61 -2.48 7.39 -1.60
C PHE A 61 -1.04 7.80 -1.96
N ALA A 62 -0.30 6.93 -2.66
CA ALA A 62 1.03 7.26 -3.17
C ALA A 62 0.98 8.48 -4.11
N HIS A 63 -0.01 8.50 -5.01
CA HIS A 63 -0.24 9.61 -5.94
C HIS A 63 -0.53 10.91 -5.19
N GLU A 64 -1.38 10.90 -4.15
CA GLU A 64 -1.65 12.09 -3.32
C GLU A 64 -0.40 12.58 -2.58
N LEU A 65 0.43 11.66 -2.08
CA LEU A 65 1.67 11.99 -1.39
C LEU A 65 2.73 12.64 -2.30
N VAL A 66 2.78 12.26 -3.58
CA VAL A 66 3.76 12.81 -4.54
C VAL A 66 3.21 13.90 -5.45
N GLY A 67 1.88 13.93 -5.62
CA GLY A 67 1.13 14.81 -6.52
C GLY A 67 0.69 16.13 -5.89
N SER A 68 0.94 16.35 -4.59
CA SER A 68 0.81 17.66 -3.97
C SER A 68 2.00 18.58 -4.35
N CYS A 69 2.10 18.95 -5.63
CA CYS A 69 2.93 20.04 -6.12
C CYS A 69 2.05 21.18 -6.65
#